data_AF-A0A923ZIW5-F1
#
_entry.id   AF-A0A923ZIW5-F1
#
_cell.length_a   1.000
_cell.length_b   1.000
_cell.length_c   1.000
_cell.angle_alpha   90.00
_cell.angle_beta   90.00
_cell.angle_gamma   90.00
#
_symmetry.space_group_name_H-M   'P 1'
#
loop_
_entity.id
_entity.type
_entity.pdbx_description
1 polymer ?
#
loop_
_entity_poly.entity_id
_entity_poly.type
_entity_poly.pdbx_seq_one_letter_code
_entity_poly.pdbx_strand_id
1 'polypeptide(L)'
;MPGPWDSDKRDSDKRESDKRESDRPGAVIVSTTPTLEGRPIGAYLGLVTGEAIMGANIFRDMFAGIRDIVGGRAGAYENVLRGGREQAISELIDEAKALGADAVVGVGFSYAAIGASDSMLMVAVSGTAVKLA
;
A
#
# COMPACT_ATOMS: atom_id res chain seq x y z
N MET A 1 22.64 -10.58 -29.75
CA MET A 1 22.82 -9.54 -28.72
C MET A 1 21.78 -8.46 -28.97
N PRO A 2 20.95 -8.07 -27.99
CA PRO A 2 20.06 -6.91 -28.15
C PRO A 2 20.91 -5.64 -28.23
N GLY A 3 20.53 -4.70 -29.11
CA GLY A 3 21.31 -3.49 -29.38
C GLY A 3 21.15 -2.38 -28.31
N PRO A 4 22.06 -1.40 -28.27
CA PRO A 4 22.14 -0.34 -27.23
C PRO A 4 20.92 0.59 -27.09
N TRP A 5 19.94 0.47 -27.98
CA TRP A 5 18.78 1.36 -28.12
C TRP A 5 17.49 0.79 -27.46
N ASP A 6 17.59 -0.43 -26.92
CA ASP A 6 16.46 -1.22 -26.41
C ASP A 6 16.19 -0.95 -24.92
N SER A 7 17.14 -0.35 -24.19
CA SER A 7 16.97 0.10 -22.80
C SER A 7 16.21 1.42 -22.70
N ASP A 8 16.45 2.37 -23.60
CA ASP A 8 15.81 3.69 -23.58
C ASP A 8 14.30 3.61 -23.85
N LYS A 9 13.86 2.70 -24.73
CA LYS A 9 12.43 2.47 -24.99
C LYS A 9 11.71 1.83 -23.81
N ARG A 10 12.37 0.89 -23.12
CA ARG A 10 11.82 0.26 -21.91
C ARG A 10 11.66 1.25 -20.77
N ASP A 11 12.58 2.22 -20.66
CA ASP A 11 12.54 3.24 -19.61
C ASP A 11 11.50 4.34 -19.92
N SER A 12 11.30 4.68 -21.19
CA SER A 12 10.21 5.57 -21.61
C SER A 12 8.83 4.94 -21.42
N ASP A 13 8.66 3.66 -21.78
CA ASP A 13 7.39 2.94 -21.63
C ASP A 13 7.00 2.77 -20.14
N LYS A 14 7.98 2.60 -19.25
CA LYS A 14 7.77 2.60 -17.79
C LYS A 14 7.34 3.98 -17.27
N ARG A 15 8.04 5.04 -17.66
CA ARG A 15 7.68 6.42 -17.24
C ARG A 15 6.32 6.85 -17.76
N GLU A 16 5.90 6.34 -18.91
CA GLU A 16 4.61 6.65 -19.50
C GLU A 16 3.47 5.83 -18.89
N SER A 17 3.72 4.57 -18.49
CA SER A 17 2.75 3.76 -17.74
C SER A 17 2.53 4.27 -16.32
N ASP A 18 3.59 4.68 -15.61
CA ASP A 18 3.50 5.30 -14.28
C ASP A 18 2.70 6.63 -14.33
N LYS A 19 2.89 7.43 -15.39
CA LYS A 19 2.08 8.65 -15.62
C LYS A 19 0.61 8.33 -15.85
N ARG A 20 0.30 7.32 -16.68
CA ARG A 20 -1.09 6.92 -17.02
C ARG A 20 -1.86 6.32 -15.84
N GLU A 21 -1.18 5.72 -14.86
CA GLU A 21 -1.81 5.24 -13.63
C GLU A 21 -2.13 6.40 -12.66
N SER A 22 -1.23 7.38 -12.58
CA SER A 22 -1.41 8.57 -11.73
C SER A 22 -2.48 9.56 -12.21
N ASP A 23 -2.84 9.50 -13.50
CA ASP A 23 -3.80 10.39 -14.17
C ASP A 23 -5.19 9.75 -14.39
N ARG A 24 -5.48 8.58 -13.80
CA ARG A 24 -6.82 7.98 -13.91
C ARG A 24 -7.83 8.86 -13.16
N PRO A 25 -8.79 9.51 -13.85
CA PRO A 25 -9.83 10.29 -13.17
C PRO A 25 -10.63 9.34 -12.25
N GLY A 26 -10.52 9.55 -10.94
CA GLY A 26 -11.15 8.72 -9.89
C GLY A 26 -10.19 7.87 -9.04
N ALA A 27 -8.88 7.88 -9.30
CA ALA A 27 -7.89 7.24 -8.44
C ALA A 27 -7.43 8.19 -7.33
N VAL A 28 -7.64 7.80 -6.07
CA VAL A 28 -7.10 8.53 -4.91
C VAL A 28 -5.60 8.30 -4.82
N ILE A 29 -4.81 9.39 -4.82
CA ILE A 29 -3.35 9.30 -4.66
C ILE A 29 -3.02 8.96 -3.21
N VAL A 30 -2.18 7.96 -2.96
CA VAL A 30 -1.77 7.58 -1.60
C VAL A 30 -0.28 7.85 -1.44
N SER A 31 0.11 8.66 -0.46
CA SER A 31 1.52 9.00 -0.21
C SER A 31 1.88 8.99 1.27
N THR A 32 3.07 8.52 1.57
CA THR A 32 3.69 8.61 2.90
C THR A 32 4.24 10.01 3.19
N THR A 33 4.45 10.84 2.15
CA THR A 33 4.87 12.22 2.32
C THR A 33 3.71 13.09 2.80
N PRO A 34 3.96 14.15 3.59
CA PRO A 34 2.90 15.05 4.08
C PRO A 34 2.35 15.97 2.98
N THR A 35 3.07 16.12 1.87
CA THR A 35 2.72 16.97 0.73
C THR A 35 2.99 16.25 -0.60
N LEU A 36 2.34 16.72 -1.67
CA LEU A 36 2.57 16.26 -3.04
C LEU A 36 3.21 17.38 -3.86
N GLU A 37 4.37 17.13 -4.46
CA GLU A 37 5.06 18.12 -5.28
C GLU A 37 4.21 18.55 -6.48
N GLY A 38 4.12 19.87 -6.70
CA GLY A 38 3.33 20.45 -7.78
C GLY A 38 1.81 20.32 -7.63
N ARG A 39 1.31 19.72 -6.54
CA ARG A 39 -0.12 19.51 -6.27
C ARG A 39 -0.49 20.06 -4.88
N PRO A 40 -0.75 21.37 -4.76
CA PRO A 40 -1.07 21.99 -3.47
C PRO A 40 -2.38 21.44 -2.88
N ILE A 41 -2.42 21.32 -1.56
CA ILE A 41 -3.61 20.89 -0.82
C ILE A 41 -4.57 22.09 -0.69
N GLY A 42 -5.77 21.95 -1.23
CA GLY A 42 -6.84 22.95 -1.15
C GLY A 42 -7.74 22.78 0.08
N ALA A 43 -7.94 21.54 0.55
CA ALA A 43 -8.69 21.27 1.77
C ALA A 43 -8.24 19.99 2.47
N TYR A 44 -8.30 19.98 3.79
CA TYR A 44 -8.12 18.78 4.62
C TYR A 44 -9.50 18.23 5.01
N LEU A 45 -9.74 16.95 4.72
CA LEU A 45 -11.04 16.30 4.87
C LEU A 45 -11.12 15.44 6.13
N GLY A 46 -9.98 15.19 6.78
CA GLY A 46 -9.91 14.47 8.05
C GLY A 46 -8.95 13.29 8.01
N LEU A 47 -8.89 12.59 9.14
CA LEU A 47 -8.18 11.32 9.28
C LEU A 47 -8.97 10.23 8.56
N VAL A 48 -8.26 9.33 7.89
CA VAL A 48 -8.80 8.09 7.35
C VAL A 48 -7.93 6.92 7.79
N THR A 49 -8.52 5.74 7.88
CA THR A 49 -7.89 4.50 8.36
C THR A 49 -8.29 3.28 7.54
N GLY A 50 -7.50 2.22 7.61
CA GLY A 50 -7.87 0.92 7.07
C GLY A 50 -7.16 -0.18 7.82
N GLU A 51 -7.79 -1.35 7.96
CA GLU A 51 -7.29 -2.41 8.83
C GLU A 51 -7.39 -3.78 8.14
N ALA A 52 -6.42 -4.65 8.39
CA ALA A 52 -6.47 -6.03 7.93
C ALA A 52 -5.94 -6.96 9.02
N ILE A 53 -6.76 -7.95 9.39
CA ILE A 53 -6.40 -8.95 10.40
C ILE A 53 -6.15 -10.29 9.71
N MET A 54 -4.93 -10.80 9.85
CA MET A 54 -4.53 -12.12 9.38
C MET A 54 -4.71 -13.13 10.52
N GLY A 55 -5.64 -14.06 10.32
CA GLY A 55 -6.07 -15.00 11.34
C GLY A 55 -5.07 -16.13 11.67
N ALA A 56 -5.34 -16.82 12.78
CA ALA A 56 -4.43 -17.78 13.39
C ALA A 56 -4.06 -18.98 12.53
N ASN A 57 -4.91 -19.40 11.59
CA ASN A 57 -4.57 -20.49 10.69
C ASN A 57 -3.53 -20.06 9.65
N ILE A 58 -3.71 -18.89 9.04
CA ILE A 58 -2.77 -18.32 8.05
C ILE A 58 -1.40 -18.07 8.70
N PHE A 59 -1.41 -17.52 9.92
CA PHE A 59 -0.18 -17.25 10.66
C PHE A 59 0.52 -18.56 11.09
N ARG A 60 -0.23 -19.56 11.55
CA ARG A 60 0.35 -20.87 11.93
C ARG A 60 0.93 -21.61 10.73
N ASP A 61 0.26 -21.58 9.58
CA ASP A 61 0.74 -22.20 8.34
C ASP A 61 2.04 -21.54 7.86
N MET A 62 2.14 -20.21 8.03
CA MET A 62 3.37 -19.45 7.78
C MET A 62 4.52 -19.84 8.71
N PHE A 63 4.27 -20.05 10.02
CA PHE A 63 5.29 -20.53 10.97
C PHE A 63 5.67 -22.00 10.73
N ALA A 64 4.72 -22.85 10.34
CA ALA A 64 4.96 -24.24 9.99
C ALA A 64 5.78 -24.37 8.68
N GLY A 65 5.67 -23.39 7.77
CA GLY A 65 6.37 -23.34 6.48
C GLY A 65 7.77 -22.70 6.49
N ILE A 66 8.33 -22.34 7.65
CA ILE A 66 9.67 -21.71 7.78
C ILE A 66 10.82 -22.57 7.22
N ARG A 67 10.55 -23.83 6.87
CA ARG A 67 11.52 -24.71 6.19
C ARG A 67 11.88 -24.25 4.77
N ASP A 68 11.07 -23.40 4.12
CA ASP A 68 11.28 -22.91 2.75
C ASP A 68 11.98 -21.55 2.67
N ILE A 69 12.85 -21.20 3.63
CA ILE A 69 13.71 -20.01 3.55
C ILE A 69 14.78 -20.25 2.47
N VAL A 70 14.54 -19.76 1.27
CA VAL A 70 15.55 -19.69 0.21
C VAL A 70 16.08 -18.25 0.15
N GLY A 71 17.35 -18.06 0.55
CA GLY A 71 18.06 -16.79 0.33
C GLY A 71 17.63 -15.60 1.18
N GLY A 72 16.99 -15.81 2.33
CA GLY A 72 16.65 -14.74 3.29
C GLY A 72 15.27 -14.09 3.10
N ARG A 73 14.47 -14.57 2.13
CA ARG A 73 13.07 -14.16 1.95
C ARG A 73 12.14 -15.29 2.39
N ALA A 74 11.24 -15.01 3.32
CA ALA A 74 10.18 -15.93 3.70
C ALA A 74 8.98 -15.70 2.78
N GLY A 75 8.95 -16.35 1.61
CA GLY A 75 7.95 -16.07 0.57
C GLY A 75 6.50 -16.15 1.06
N ALA A 76 6.17 -17.12 1.92
CA ALA A 76 4.85 -17.22 2.54
C ALA A 76 4.53 -16.03 3.46
N TYR A 77 5.50 -15.60 4.29
CA TYR A 77 5.37 -14.46 5.20
C TYR A 77 5.16 -13.13 4.44
N GLU A 78 5.95 -12.92 3.39
CA GLU A 78 5.85 -11.73 2.55
C GLU A 78 4.52 -11.64 1.80
N ASN A 79 3.99 -12.77 1.33
CA ASN A 79 2.71 -12.83 0.63
C ASN A 79 1.54 -12.46 1.55
N VAL A 80 1.55 -12.99 2.77
CA VAL A 80 0.54 -12.71 3.79
C VAL A 80 0.56 -11.22 4.16
N LEU A 81 1.74 -10.67 4.46
CA LEU A 81 1.90 -9.24 4.74
C LEU A 81 1.50 -8.34 3.57
N ARG A 82 1.79 -8.76 2.33
CA ARG A 82 1.40 -8.01 1.14
C ARG A 82 -0.12 -7.95 1.00
N GLY A 83 -0.81 -9.09 1.14
CA GLY A 83 -2.27 -9.13 1.11
C GLY A 83 -2.90 -8.29 2.22
N GLY A 84 -2.34 -8.33 3.43
CA GLY A 84 -2.79 -7.48 4.54
C GLY A 84 -2.64 -5.98 4.24
N ARG A 85 -1.50 -5.55 3.67
CA ARG A 85 -1.31 -4.16 3.25
C ARG A 85 -2.28 -3.75 2.14
N GLU A 86 -2.47 -4.59 1.13
CA GLU A 86 -3.36 -4.30 0.00
C GLU A 86 -4.80 -4.11 0.49
N GLN A 87 -5.28 -4.98 1.39
CA GLN A 87 -6.60 -4.86 2.00
C GLN A 87 -6.73 -3.57 2.82
N ALA A 88 -5.77 -3.29 3.70
CA ALA A 88 -5.80 -2.10 4.54
C ALA A 88 -5.76 -0.80 3.70
N ILE A 89 -4.95 -0.76 2.64
CA ILE A 89 -4.91 0.37 1.69
C ILE A 89 -6.25 0.51 0.95
N SER A 90 -6.88 -0.59 0.55
CA SER A 90 -8.18 -0.54 -0.13
C SER A 90 -9.25 0.12 0.75
N GLU A 91 -9.32 -0.27 2.02
CA GLU A 91 -10.27 0.32 2.98
C GLU A 91 -10.00 1.81 3.22
N LEU A 92 -8.72 2.18 3.39
CA LEU A 92 -8.28 3.57 3.51
C LEU A 92 -8.71 4.42 2.30
N ILE A 93 -8.54 3.88 1.10
CA ILE A 93 -8.92 4.53 -0.16
C ILE A 93 -10.45 4.70 -0.24
N ASP A 94 -11.21 3.68 0.14
CA ASP A 94 -12.67 3.72 0.08
C ASP A 94 -13.25 4.72 1.08
N GLU A 95 -12.66 4.84 2.28
CA GLU A 95 -13.00 5.90 3.24
C GLU A 95 -12.66 7.29 2.67
N ALA A 96 -11.47 7.46 2.08
CA ALA A 96 -11.07 8.72 1.47
C ALA A 96 -11.99 9.13 0.29
N LYS A 97 -12.41 8.16 -0.54
CA LYS A 97 -13.37 8.40 -1.62
C LYS A 97 -14.73 8.83 -1.08
N ALA A 98 -15.19 8.25 0.02
CA ALA A 98 -16.46 8.63 0.66
C ALA A 98 -16.45 10.10 1.13
N LEU A 99 -15.27 10.62 1.50
CA LEU A 99 -15.06 12.04 1.83
C LEU A 99 -14.89 12.95 0.60
N GLY A 100 -14.81 12.38 -0.61
CA GLY A 100 -14.53 13.13 -1.84
C GLY A 100 -13.08 13.62 -1.93
N ALA A 101 -12.15 12.86 -1.35
CA ALA A 101 -10.72 13.15 -1.41
C ALA A 101 -10.11 12.83 -2.77
N ASP A 102 -9.14 13.64 -3.17
CA ASP A 102 -8.29 13.36 -4.34
C ASP A 102 -7.02 12.61 -3.92
N ALA A 103 -6.60 12.75 -2.66
CA ALA A 103 -5.41 12.10 -2.13
C ALA A 103 -5.52 11.79 -0.62
N VAL A 104 -4.67 10.85 -0.17
CA VAL A 104 -4.33 10.61 1.23
C VAL A 104 -2.83 10.82 1.39
N VAL A 105 -2.45 11.77 2.27
CA VAL A 105 -1.05 12.13 2.55
C VAL A 105 -0.65 11.74 3.97
N GLY A 106 0.65 11.69 4.23
CA GLY A 106 1.19 11.33 5.54
C GLY A 106 0.83 9.91 5.97
N VAL A 107 0.73 8.99 5.01
CA VAL A 107 0.32 7.61 5.25
C VAL A 107 1.37 6.88 6.09
N GLY A 108 0.92 6.19 7.12
CA GLY A 108 1.74 5.36 8.00
C GLY A 108 1.12 3.98 8.23
N PHE A 109 1.97 2.96 8.31
CA PHE A 109 1.57 1.59 8.67
C PHE A 109 1.96 1.26 10.09
N SER A 110 1.09 0.54 10.79
CA SER A 110 1.34 -0.07 12.08
C SER A 110 1.06 -1.57 12.00
N TYR A 111 1.95 -2.37 12.57
CA TYR A 111 1.81 -3.83 12.62
C TYR A 111 1.76 -4.25 14.08
N ALA A 112 0.78 -5.08 14.43
CA ALA A 112 0.65 -5.61 15.78
C ALA A 112 0.32 -7.09 15.76
N ALA A 113 1.08 -7.89 16.51
CA ALA A 113 0.66 -9.25 16.82
C ALA A 113 -0.45 -9.19 17.88
N ILE A 114 -1.54 -9.92 17.66
CA ILE A 114 -2.71 -9.95 18.54
C ILE A 114 -3.20 -11.39 18.73
N GLY A 115 -4.05 -11.62 19.75
CA GLY A 115 -4.62 -12.93 20.05
C GLY A 115 -3.78 -13.79 21.00
N ALA A 116 -4.32 -14.95 21.40
CA ALA A 116 -3.62 -15.88 22.28
C ALA A 116 -2.33 -16.35 21.61
N SER A 117 -1.20 -16.23 22.33
CA SER A 117 0.13 -16.61 21.86
C SER A 117 0.58 -15.90 20.57
N ASP A 118 0.20 -14.63 20.38
CA ASP A 118 0.57 -13.81 19.21
C ASP A 118 0.20 -14.47 17.87
N SER A 119 -0.91 -15.23 17.88
CA SER A 119 -1.30 -16.08 16.75
C SER A 119 -1.91 -15.31 15.58
N MET A 120 -2.22 -14.02 15.72
CA MET A 120 -2.78 -13.21 14.64
C MET A 120 -1.91 -11.99 14.40
N LEU A 121 -1.97 -11.45 13.19
CA LEU A 121 -1.24 -10.25 12.80
C LEU A 121 -2.20 -9.22 12.24
N MET A 122 -2.22 -8.04 12.85
CA MET A 122 -2.96 -6.88 12.41
C MET A 122 -2.05 -5.94 11.63
N VAL A 123 -2.55 -5.44 10.51
CA VAL A 123 -2.00 -4.33 9.75
C VAL A 123 -3.00 -3.19 9.84
N ALA A 124 -2.61 -2.07 10.42
CA ALA A 124 -3.37 -0.85 10.40
C ALA A 124 -2.64 0.18 9.53
N VAL A 125 -3.39 0.95 8.76
CA VAL A 125 -2.89 2.08 7.99
C VAL A 125 -3.70 3.32 8.35
N SER A 126 -3.04 4.47 8.44
CA SER A 126 -3.69 5.75 8.70
C SER A 126 -3.07 6.85 7.86
N GLY A 127 -3.85 7.86 7.50
CA GLY A 127 -3.37 9.05 6.80
C GLY A 127 -4.38 10.17 6.84
N THR A 128 -4.08 11.27 6.14
CA THR A 128 -4.97 12.44 6.06
C THR A 128 -5.56 12.55 4.67
N ALA A 129 -6.89 12.46 4.56
CA ALA A 129 -7.62 12.69 3.32
C ALA A 129 -7.61 14.18 2.97
N VAL A 130 -7.31 14.49 1.72
CA VAL A 130 -7.18 15.87 1.23
C VAL A 130 -7.81 16.05 -0.15
N LYS A 131 -8.25 17.28 -0.41
CA LYS A 131 -8.66 17.75 -1.73
C LYS A 131 -7.54 18.59 -2.32
N LEU A 132 -7.19 18.34 -3.58
CA LEU A 132 -6.17 19.12 -4.28
C LEU A 132 -6.80 20.39 -4.88
N ALA A 133 -5.98 21.44 -5.03
CA ALA A 133 -6.42 22.73 -5.57
C ALA A 133 -6.27 22.83 -7.09
#